data_AF-A0A948XIG1-F1
#
_entry.id   AF-A0A948XIG1-F1
#
_cell.length_a   1.000
_cell.length_b   1.000
_cell.length_c   1.000
_cell.angle_alpha   90.00
_cell.angle_beta   90.00
_cell.angle_gamma   90.00
#
_symmetry.space_group_name_H-M   'P 1'
#
loop_
_entity.id
_entity.type
_entity.pdbx_description
1 polymer ?
#
loop_
_entity_poly.entity_id
_entity_poly.type
_entity_poly.pdbx_seq_one_letter_code
_entity_poly.pdbx_strand_id
1 'polypeptide(L)'
;MPYNLFKMFKIACRDSPYDVIPFKQAMDDANKIFNLRTKKSLLAFIVNDGLEDLTFINKKEWEQNQNPDNSIEVYAYRFRTRAIAGYIAFMFNRQTEKWLIKSFHQSENRNTAMLEAMQKALENKSLEESND
;
A
#
# COMPACT_ATOMS: atom_id res chain seq x y z
N MET A 1 12.48 7.98 13.58
CA MET A 1 11.44 8.97 13.19
C MET A 1 10.37 8.42 12.22
N PRO A 2 10.67 7.66 11.15
CA PRO A 2 9.63 7.18 10.20
C PRO A 2 8.65 6.16 10.79
N TYR A 3 9.17 5.23 11.62
CA TYR A 3 8.39 4.12 12.18
C TYR A 3 7.20 4.58 13.05
N ASN A 4 7.39 5.63 13.87
CA ASN A 4 6.30 6.18 14.69
C ASN A 4 5.18 6.76 13.84
N LEU A 5 5.51 7.39 12.71
CA LEU A 5 4.49 7.97 11.83
C LEU A 5 3.64 6.89 11.17
N PHE A 6 4.26 5.82 10.65
CA PHE A 6 3.49 4.70 10.09
C PHE A 6 2.62 4.06 11.18
N LYS A 7 3.11 3.92 12.41
CA LYS A 7 2.30 3.42 13.53
C LYS A 7 1.08 4.30 13.79
N MET A 8 1.24 5.63 13.79
CA MET A 8 0.10 6.57 13.93
C MET A 8 -0.88 6.45 12.77
N PHE A 9 -0.38 6.34 11.54
CA PHE A 9 -1.22 6.10 10.36
C PHE A 9 -2.00 4.78 10.46
N LYS A 10 -1.34 3.69 10.86
CA LYS A 10 -1.98 2.37 11.07
C LYS A 10 -3.05 2.44 12.17
N ILE A 11 -2.79 3.19 13.25
CA ILE A 11 -3.79 3.45 14.31
C ILE A 11 -4.99 4.21 13.73
N ALA A 12 -4.77 5.26 12.94
CA ALA A 12 -5.86 6.01 12.32
C ALA A 12 -6.71 5.15 11.36
N CYS A 13 -6.09 4.24 10.61
CA CYS A 13 -6.82 3.26 9.79
C CYS A 13 -7.78 2.37 10.59
N ARG A 14 -7.46 2.11 11.87
CA ARG A 14 -8.28 1.28 12.78
C ARG A 14 -9.31 2.10 13.54
N ASP A 15 -8.86 3.18 14.18
CA ASP A 15 -9.64 3.90 15.20
C ASP A 15 -10.44 5.07 14.59
N SER A 16 -9.95 5.64 13.49
CA SER A 16 -10.56 6.79 12.80
C SER A 16 -10.65 6.58 11.29
N PRO A 17 -11.27 5.47 10.81
CA PRO A 17 -11.26 5.13 9.38
C PRO A 17 -11.96 6.17 8.49
N TYR A 18 -12.86 7.00 9.03
CA TYR A 18 -13.50 8.07 8.29
C TYR A 18 -12.51 9.20 7.90
N ASP A 19 -11.48 9.42 8.73
CA ASP A 19 -10.47 10.46 8.53
C ASP A 19 -9.29 10.00 7.67
N VAL A 20 -9.27 8.74 7.26
CA VAL A 20 -8.33 8.22 6.28
C VAL A 20 -8.97 8.25 4.89
N ILE A 21 -8.50 9.12 4.00
CA ILE A 21 -9.06 9.32 2.66
C ILE A 21 -8.05 8.84 1.61
N PRO A 22 -8.31 7.70 0.96
CA PRO A 22 -7.51 7.29 -0.18
C PRO A 22 -7.83 8.15 -1.42
N PHE A 23 -6.80 8.49 -2.20
CA PHE A 23 -7.00 9.08 -3.52
C PHE A 23 -7.63 8.07 -4.47
N LYS A 24 -8.38 8.56 -5.48
CA LYS A 24 -9.04 7.71 -6.47
C LYS A 24 -8.06 6.74 -7.13
N GLN A 25 -6.91 7.25 -7.59
CA GLN A 25 -5.88 6.42 -8.21
C GLN A 25 -5.35 5.33 -7.27
N ALA A 26 -5.12 5.67 -5.99
CA ALA A 26 -4.69 4.69 -5.00
C ALA A 26 -5.75 3.58 -4.78
N MET A 27 -7.04 3.92 -4.82
CA MET A 27 -8.11 2.92 -4.78
C MET A 27 -8.20 2.07 -6.04
N ASP A 28 -8.04 2.68 -7.21
CA ASP A 28 -8.07 1.98 -8.50
C ASP A 28 -6.94 0.94 -8.57
N ASP A 29 -5.74 1.31 -8.13
CA ASP A 29 -4.59 0.41 -8.08
C ASP A 29 -4.72 -0.64 -6.96
N ALA A 30 -5.24 -0.28 -5.78
CA ALA A 30 -5.57 -1.22 -4.72
C ALA A 30 -6.53 -2.32 -5.20
N ASN A 31 -7.54 -1.93 -5.98
CA ASN A 31 -8.48 -2.87 -6.58
C ASN A 31 -7.81 -3.74 -7.65
N LYS A 32 -7.14 -3.13 -8.65
CA LYS A 32 -6.57 -3.86 -9.80
C LYS A 32 -5.45 -4.82 -9.40
N ILE A 33 -4.59 -4.43 -8.46
CA ILE A 33 -3.35 -5.15 -8.15
C ILE A 33 -3.54 -6.08 -6.94
N PHE A 34 -4.30 -5.64 -5.94
CA PHE A 34 -4.42 -6.35 -4.66
C PHE A 34 -5.85 -6.89 -4.41
N ASN A 35 -6.79 -6.69 -5.34
CA ASN A 35 -8.21 -7.04 -5.21
C ASN A 35 -8.88 -6.39 -3.98
N LEU A 36 -8.41 -5.20 -3.57
CA LEU A 36 -8.95 -4.42 -2.46
C LEU A 36 -9.98 -3.42 -2.99
N ARG A 37 -11.21 -3.90 -3.23
CA ARG A 37 -12.28 -3.19 -3.95
C ARG A 37 -12.85 -1.96 -3.22
N THR A 38 -12.71 -1.90 -1.91
CA THR A 38 -13.34 -0.88 -1.07
C THR A 38 -12.34 -0.21 -0.15
N LYS A 39 -12.63 1.03 0.26
CA LYS A 39 -11.86 1.70 1.32
C LYS A 39 -11.77 0.82 2.56
N LYS A 40 -12.89 0.20 2.98
CA LYS A 40 -12.92 -0.72 4.13
C LYS A 40 -11.93 -1.88 3.97
N SER A 41 -11.88 -2.53 2.81
CA SER A 41 -10.92 -3.62 2.55
C SER A 41 -9.47 -3.13 2.53
N LEU A 42 -9.20 -1.95 1.98
CA LEU A 42 -7.85 -1.37 1.99
C LEU A 42 -7.37 -1.05 3.41
N LEU A 43 -8.21 -0.41 4.23
CA LEU A 43 -7.85 -0.10 5.61
C LEU A 43 -7.70 -1.37 6.45
N ALA A 44 -8.61 -2.33 6.29
CA ALA A 44 -8.50 -3.63 6.98
C ALA A 44 -7.21 -4.37 6.60
N PHE A 45 -6.81 -4.32 5.33
CA PHE A 45 -5.55 -4.89 4.88
C PHE A 45 -4.33 -4.25 5.59
N ILE A 46 -4.32 -2.92 5.72
CA ILE A 46 -3.24 -2.20 6.43
C ILE A 46 -3.22 -2.54 7.93
N VAL A 47 -4.40 -2.60 8.57
CA VAL A 47 -4.53 -2.87 10.01
C VAL A 47 -4.11 -4.29 10.37
N ASN A 48 -4.46 -5.26 9.53
CA ASN A 48 -4.16 -6.69 9.73
C ASN A 48 -2.82 -7.11 9.13
N ASP A 49 -1.81 -6.23 9.16
CA ASP A 49 -0.42 -6.52 8.77
C ASP A 49 -0.23 -7.00 7.33
N GLY A 50 -1.12 -6.61 6.41
CA GLY A 50 -0.98 -6.90 4.98
C GLY A 50 0.21 -6.21 4.30
N LEU A 51 0.81 -5.20 4.96
CA LEU A 51 2.04 -4.53 4.51
C LEU A 51 3.27 -5.16 5.17
N GLU A 52 3.63 -6.36 4.72
CA GLU A 52 4.78 -7.13 5.25
C GLU A 52 6.11 -6.46 4.86
N ASP A 53 7.19 -6.72 5.60
CA ASP A 53 8.55 -6.22 5.32
C ASP A 53 8.62 -4.71 5.00
N LEU A 54 7.83 -3.90 5.72
CA LEU A 54 7.68 -2.48 5.46
C LEU A 54 9.03 -1.75 5.57
N THR A 55 9.48 -1.19 4.45
CA THR A 55 10.78 -0.50 4.32
C THR A 55 10.55 0.94 3.91
N PHE A 56 11.06 1.89 4.70
CA PHE A 56 11.00 3.31 4.38
C PHE A 56 11.83 3.62 3.11
N ILE A 57 11.24 4.36 2.17
CA ILE A 57 11.92 4.77 0.93
C ILE A 57 12.40 6.20 1.06
N ASN A 58 11.48 7.15 1.22
CA ASN A 58 11.79 8.57 1.30
C ASN A 58 10.64 9.38 1.92
N LYS A 59 10.98 10.64 2.20
CA LYS A 59 10.08 11.72 2.57
C LYS A 59 10.26 12.84 1.55
N LYS A 60 9.16 13.41 1.05
CA LYS A 60 9.17 14.56 0.13
C LYS A 60 8.04 15.52 0.48
N GLU A 61 8.20 16.78 0.15
CA GLU A 61 7.08 17.71 0.20
C GLU A 61 6.05 17.37 -0.89
N TRP A 62 4.78 17.63 -0.61
CA TRP A 62 3.72 17.36 -1.55
C TRP A 62 3.70 18.42 -2.66
N GLU A 63 4.25 18.06 -3.82
CA GLU A 63 4.41 18.95 -4.99
C GLU A 63 3.08 19.52 -5.53
N GLN A 64 1.95 18.83 -5.32
CA GLN A 64 0.63 19.26 -5.80
C GLN A 64 -0.19 19.99 -4.73
N ASN A 65 0.45 20.42 -3.65
CA ASN A 65 -0.21 21.17 -2.62
C ASN A 65 -0.66 22.55 -3.14
N GLN A 66 -1.97 22.78 -3.13
CA GLN A 66 -2.56 24.04 -3.59
C GLN A 66 -2.34 25.20 -2.61
N ASN A 67 -1.95 24.91 -1.38
CA ASN A 67 -1.66 25.91 -0.36
C ASN A 67 -0.16 25.92 -0.01
N PRO A 68 0.65 26.79 -0.62
CA PRO A 68 2.09 26.83 -0.39
C PRO A 68 2.46 27.22 1.05
N ASP A 69 1.56 27.90 1.79
CA ASP A 69 1.80 28.29 3.18
C ASP A 69 1.70 27.12 4.17
N ASN A 70 1.25 25.95 3.71
CA ASN A 70 1.10 24.76 4.53
C ASN A 70 1.82 23.57 3.90
N SER A 71 3.16 23.48 4.05
CA SER A 71 3.92 22.34 3.54
C SER A 71 3.41 21.02 4.14
N ILE A 72 3.05 20.08 3.27
CA ILE A 72 2.58 18.74 3.63
C ILE A 72 3.64 17.73 3.21
N GLU A 73 4.07 16.90 4.15
CA GLU A 73 5.09 15.87 3.89
C GLU A 73 4.44 14.54 3.50
N VAL A 74 4.90 13.99 2.38
CA VAL A 74 4.55 12.66 1.88
C VAL A 74 5.63 11.67 2.32
N TYR A 75 5.19 10.58 2.94
CA TYR A 75 6.05 9.50 3.37
C TYR A 75 5.76 8.25 2.54
N ALA A 76 6.82 7.69 1.97
CA ALA A 76 6.73 6.53 1.09
C ALA A 76 7.44 5.31 1.69
N TYR A 77 6.81 4.16 1.50
CA TYR A 77 7.31 2.86 1.95
C TYR A 77 7.14 1.82 0.84
N ARG A 78 8.08 0.88 0.79
CA ARG A 78 7.91 -0.40 0.09
C ARG A 78 7.39 -1.42 1.08
N PHE A 79 6.56 -2.34 0.62
CA PHE A 79 6.12 -3.50 1.40
C PHE A 79 6.14 -4.75 0.52
N ARG A 80 5.93 -5.90 1.14
CA ARG A 80 5.62 -7.16 0.48
C ARG A 80 4.23 -7.61 0.92
N THR A 81 3.56 -8.31 0.03
CA THR A 81 2.37 -9.07 0.37
C THR A 81 2.25 -10.21 -0.61
N ARG A 82 2.14 -11.44 -0.09
CA ARG A 82 2.17 -12.63 -0.96
C ARG A 82 3.43 -12.60 -1.84
N ALA A 83 3.29 -12.67 -3.16
CA ALA A 83 4.37 -12.56 -4.14
C ALA A 83 4.56 -11.14 -4.72
N ILE A 84 3.84 -10.13 -4.21
CA ILE A 84 3.82 -8.78 -4.76
C ILE A 84 4.69 -7.85 -3.91
N ALA A 85 5.65 -7.19 -4.56
CA ALA A 85 6.32 -6.02 -3.98
C ALA A 85 5.40 -4.80 -4.16
N GLY A 86 4.91 -4.24 -3.07
CA GLY A 86 4.00 -3.11 -3.06
C GLY A 86 4.68 -1.80 -2.67
N TYR A 87 4.00 -0.70 -2.97
CA TYR A 87 4.39 0.66 -2.62
C TYR A 87 3.19 1.38 -2.01
N ILE A 88 3.41 2.09 -0.91
CA ILE A 88 2.41 2.97 -0.28
C ILE A 88 3.03 4.34 -0.01
N ALA A 89 2.30 5.39 -0.35
CA ALA A 89 2.61 6.75 0.05
C ALA A 89 1.41 7.41 0.72
N PHE A 90 1.65 8.02 1.88
CA PHE A 90 0.61 8.70 2.66
C PHE A 90 1.13 10.00 3.28
N MET A 91 0.20 10.85 3.68
CA MET A 91 0.48 12.13 4.31
C MET A 91 -0.61 12.48 5.33
N PHE A 92 -0.28 13.31 6.31
CA PHE A 92 -1.24 13.88 7.25
C PHE A 92 -1.44 15.36 6.95
N ASN A 93 -2.67 15.76 6.68
CA ASN A 93 -3.03 17.16 6.54
C ASN A 93 -3.46 17.72 7.89
N ARG A 94 -2.61 18.57 8.49
CA ARG A 94 -2.85 19.19 9.80
C ARG A 94 -4.05 20.13 9.84
N GLN A 95 -4.39 20.78 8.72
CA GLN A 95 -5.52 21.72 8.69
C GLN A 95 -6.86 21.00 8.75
N THR A 96 -6.97 19.86 8.07
CA THR A 96 -8.21 19.07 8.03
C THR A 96 -8.23 17.95 9.06
N GLU A 97 -7.10 17.69 9.70
CA GLU A 97 -6.84 16.55 10.59
C GLU A 97 -7.08 15.18 9.93
N LYS A 98 -6.78 15.07 8.63
CA LYS A 98 -7.04 13.87 7.83
C LYS A 98 -5.77 13.23 7.33
N TRP A 99 -5.78 11.90 7.28
CA TRP A 99 -4.77 11.09 6.61
C TRP A 99 -5.16 10.88 5.16
N LEU A 100 -4.21 11.03 4.25
CA LEU A 100 -4.43 10.84 2.82
C LEU A 100 -3.55 9.70 2.33
N ILE A 101 -4.14 8.69 1.68
CA ILE A 101 -3.37 7.66 0.96
C ILE A 101 -3.20 8.15 -0.46
N LYS A 102 -2.04 8.74 -0.74
CA LYS A 102 -1.71 9.35 -2.03
C LYS A 102 -1.50 8.29 -3.11
N SER A 103 -0.83 7.20 -2.78
CA SER A 103 -0.46 6.15 -3.74
C SER A 103 -0.47 4.78 -3.07
N PHE A 104 -0.97 3.77 -3.78
CA PHE A 104 -0.99 2.38 -3.33
C PHE A 104 -0.95 1.45 -4.56
N HIS A 105 0.24 0.99 -4.95
CA HIS A 105 0.41 0.25 -6.21
C HIS A 105 1.55 -0.77 -6.11
N GLN A 106 1.74 -1.58 -7.15
CA GLN A 106 2.90 -2.45 -7.26
C GLN A 106 4.18 -1.61 -7.39
N SER A 107 5.22 -1.97 -6.65
CA SER A 107 6.53 -1.35 -6.77
C SER A 107 7.23 -1.82 -8.06
N GLU A 108 7.98 -0.94 -8.71
CA GLU A 108 8.64 -1.23 -9.99
C GLU A 108 9.64 -2.40 -9.93
N ASN A 109 10.19 -2.71 -8.76
CA ASN A 109 11.00 -3.93 -8.59
C ASN A 109 10.09 -5.15 -8.41
N ARG A 110 9.81 -5.85 -9.51
CA ARG A 110 9.19 -7.17 -9.49
C ARG A 110 10.10 -8.14 -8.72
N ASN A 111 9.56 -8.88 -7.75
CA ASN A 111 10.23 -10.06 -7.22
C ASN A 111 9.96 -11.23 -8.17
N THR A 112 10.79 -11.38 -9.20
CA THR A 112 10.58 -12.39 -10.25
C THR A 112 10.75 -13.81 -9.72
N ALA A 113 11.65 -14.04 -8.76
CA ALA A 113 11.93 -15.38 -8.23
C ALA A 113 10.71 -16.08 -7.60
N MET A 114 9.91 -15.35 -6.83
CA MET A 114 8.69 -15.91 -6.21
C MET A 114 7.58 -16.14 -7.23
N LEU A 115 7.44 -15.23 -8.20
CA LEU A 115 6.49 -15.35 -9.30
C LEU A 115 6.81 -16.59 -10.16
N GLU A 116 8.08 -16.77 -10.50
CA GLU A 116 8.59 -17.92 -11.24
C GLU A 116 8.38 -19.23 -10.48
N ALA A 117 8.61 -19.25 -9.16
CA ALA A 117 8.38 -20.42 -8.33
C ALA A 117 6.88 -20.81 -8.26
N MET A 118 5.99 -19.83 -8.11
CA MET A 118 4.54 -20.06 -8.13
C MET A 118 4.06 -20.58 -9.48
N GLN A 119 4.59 -20.03 -10.58
CA GLN A 119 4.22 -20.47 -11.92
C GLN A 119 4.67 -21.92 -12.18
N LYS A 120 5.90 -22.29 -11.81
CA LYS A 120 6.37 -23.68 -11.89
C LYS A 120 5.52 -24.64 -11.05
N ALA A 121 5.11 -24.24 -9.85
CA ALA A 121 4.27 -25.06 -9.01
C ALA A 121 2.89 -25.31 -9.62
N LEU A 122 2.29 -24.29 -10.27
CA LEU A 122 1.03 -24.42 -10.99
C LEU A 122 1.17 -25.34 -12.21
N GLU A 123 2.23 -25.17 -13.01
CA GLU A 123 2.53 -26.00 -14.19
C GLU A 123 2.68 -27.48 -13.80
N ASN A 124 3.45 -27.78 -12.75
CA ASN A 124 3.63 -29.14 -12.24
C ASN A 124 2.31 -29.78 -11.79
N LYS A 125 1.45 -29.02 -11.11
CA LYS A 125 0.16 -29.51 -10.65
C LYS A 125 -0.79 -29.82 -11.82
N SER A 126 -0.79 -28.98 -12.85
CA SER A 126 -1.56 -29.24 -14.08
C SER A 126 -1.05 -30.43 -14.89
N LEU A 127 0.25 -30.75 -14.80
CA LEU A 127 0.83 -31.94 -15.45
C LEU A 127 0.44 -33.23 -14.70
N GLU A 128 0.43 -33.21 -13.37
CA GLU A 128 -0.04 -34.33 -12.55
C GLU A 128 -1.52 -34.64 -12.81
N GLU A 129 -2.39 -33.63 -12.86
CA GLU A 129 -3.83 -33.79 -13.14
C GLU A 129 -4.16 -34.21 -14.59
N SER A 130 -3.19 -34.15 -15.51
CA SER A 130 -3.36 -34.54 -16.92
C SER A 130 -2.82 -35.94 -17.26
N ASN A 131 -2.15 -36.59 -16.30
CA ASN A 131 -1.58 -37.94 -16.44
C ASN A 131 -2.36 -39.01 -15.64
N ASP A 132 -3.50 -38.64 -15.05
CA ASP A 132 -4.51 -39.53 -14.46
C ASP A 132 -5.75 -39.63 -15.37
#